data_AF-A0A7S2ICK8-F1
#
_entry.id   AF-A0A7S2ICK8-F1
#
_cell.length_a   1.000
_cell.length_b   1.000
_cell.length_c   1.000
_cell.angle_alpha   90.00
_cell.angle_beta   90.00
_cell.angle_gamma   90.00
#
_symmetry.space_group_name_H-M   'P 1'
#
loop_
_entity.id
_entity.type
_entity.pdbx_description
1 polymer ?
#
loop_
_entity_poly.entity_id
_entity_poly.type
_entity_poly.pdbx_seq_one_letter_code
_entity_poly.pdbx_strand_id
1 'polypeptide(L)'
;GAGPAAAALSTVLSNTSRNDMAPSPPRSASPAGLRPNLALDEAVKRLREAEDELRKQEELSRVCQERIADAESRKKLAQEDIERVRKDTLAPTRPRRVLTAYALWLFLPLVWPGAYLFYLGRDTHCWLHTSTFGGFGVGWLLDALYIPKYVADHNEPPDYLVTAERRLRRWYAPGALLFAPFSLLLQLLIGLYFGMICANLVPWEQLPEMVGIDPVPDGTVHKVGLCIGMLAMALAVRLAGTVLGRARCGCRWRPLIYWTGLSTAIVVGLTNAVEKSKREKDNTVLPGLILGSIGVLAGVAQGRTPALSHSPRQRTSRRLGPRLLLQLVGVGAVVGAASGAFCLNGSYTHTDDVSGQTTTYSGKEALGMAWEKVNEFSSDFSAHAFVLWRQQDNKTWAQMWSDLRDAFRDPRVEAAEVLDVSKDASPSEITKAHRRLARQYHPDKMGPSASAEQQAEAERMMQRLNWAKEVLSAKE
;
A
#
# COMPACT_ATOMS: atom_id res chain seq x y z
N GLY A 1 15.95 -40.74 12.68
CA GLY A 1 16.06 -40.56 14.14
C GLY A 1 14.67 -40.51 14.73
N ALA A 2 14.16 -41.64 15.19
CA ALA A 2 12.87 -41.76 15.86
C ALA A 2 13.07 -42.62 17.11
N GLY A 3 13.60 -41.99 18.16
CA GLY A 3 13.56 -42.47 19.55
C GLY A 3 13.16 -41.24 20.35
N PRO A 4 11.95 -41.21 20.93
CA PRO A 4 11.69 -41.92 22.18
C PRO A 4 10.27 -42.54 22.31
N ALA A 5 9.44 -42.53 21.26
CA ALA A 5 8.04 -42.97 21.36
C ALA A 5 7.86 -44.50 21.44
N ALA A 6 8.81 -45.28 20.93
CA ALA A 6 8.77 -46.75 20.99
C ALA A 6 9.13 -47.31 22.39
N ALA A 7 9.81 -46.52 23.23
CA ALA A 7 10.22 -46.97 24.58
C ALA A 7 9.08 -46.91 25.61
N ALA A 8 8.06 -46.07 25.39
CA ALA A 8 6.94 -45.94 26.34
C ALA A 8 5.92 -47.09 26.24
N LEU A 9 5.79 -47.73 25.06
CA LEU A 9 4.88 -48.85 24.85
C LEU A 9 5.43 -50.21 25.34
N SER A 10 6.75 -50.34 25.45
CA SER A 10 7.39 -51.56 25.99
C SER A 10 7.27 -51.66 27.52
N THR A 11 7.23 -50.53 28.24
CA THR A 11 7.25 -50.51 29.71
C THR A 11 5.87 -50.77 30.33
N VAL A 12 4.79 -50.53 29.57
CA VAL A 12 3.42 -50.78 30.04
C VAL A 12 3.04 -52.27 29.91
N LEU A 13 3.63 -53.00 28.96
CA LEU A 13 3.34 -54.43 28.76
C LEU A 13 4.23 -55.38 29.60
N SER A 14 5.24 -54.87 30.31
CA SER A 14 6.13 -55.70 31.15
C SER A 14 5.83 -55.63 32.66
N ASN A 15 4.90 -54.79 33.12
CA ASN A 15 4.64 -54.54 34.55
C ASN A 15 3.39 -55.25 35.12
N THR A 16 2.69 -56.07 34.34
CA THR A 16 1.56 -56.89 34.80
C THR A 16 1.92 -58.36 35.01
N SER A 17 3.22 -58.68 35.16
CA SER A 17 3.69 -60.01 35.52
C SER A 17 4.67 -59.95 36.69
N ARG A 18 4.18 -59.51 37.87
CA ARG A 18 4.79 -59.82 39.17
C ARG A 18 3.87 -59.41 40.32
N ASN A 19 3.74 -60.33 41.26
CA ASN A 19 2.98 -60.27 42.51
C ASN A 19 1.46 -60.40 42.36
N ASP A 20 0.96 -61.62 42.56
CA ASP A 20 0.41 -61.93 43.87
C ASP A 20 0.47 -63.43 44.18
N MET A 21 0.84 -63.69 45.44
CA MET A 21 1.06 -64.99 46.04
C MET A 21 -0.23 -65.81 46.08
N ALA A 22 -0.14 -67.07 45.66
CA ALA A 22 -1.16 -68.06 45.90
C ALA A 22 -1.32 -68.34 47.40
N PRO A 23 -2.54 -68.29 47.98
CA PRO A 23 -2.82 -69.00 49.21
C PRO A 23 -3.23 -70.44 48.87
N SER A 24 -2.66 -71.38 49.62
CA SER A 24 -2.97 -72.81 49.62
C SER A 24 -4.47 -73.09 49.84
N PRO A 25 -5.03 -74.21 49.33
CA PRO A 25 -6.46 -74.49 49.46
C PRO A 25 -6.84 -74.91 50.88
N PRO A 26 -8.05 -74.59 51.38
CA PRO A 26 -8.54 -75.08 52.66
C PRO A 26 -8.97 -76.55 52.55
N ARG A 27 -8.70 -77.31 53.62
CA ARG A 27 -9.17 -78.68 53.82
C ARG A 27 -10.70 -78.71 53.99
N SER A 28 -11.30 -79.71 53.34
CA SER A 28 -12.62 -80.31 53.54
C SER A 28 -13.40 -79.92 54.81
N ALA A 29 -14.56 -79.29 54.62
CA ALA A 29 -15.72 -79.39 55.50
C ALA A 29 -17.00 -79.37 54.65
N SER A 30 -17.93 -80.28 54.98
CA SER A 30 -19.15 -80.65 54.25
C SER A 30 -20.02 -79.51 53.70
N PRO A 31 -20.75 -79.74 52.59
CA PRO A 31 -21.73 -78.80 52.07
C PRO A 31 -22.99 -78.87 52.94
N ALA A 32 -23.17 -77.90 53.82
CA ALA A 32 -24.47 -77.59 54.39
C ALA A 32 -25.30 -76.87 53.31
N GLY A 33 -26.32 -77.57 52.80
CA GLY A 33 -27.36 -77.15 51.86
C GLY A 33 -27.36 -75.69 51.41
N LEU A 34 -26.70 -75.40 50.29
CA LEU A 34 -27.06 -74.26 49.43
C LEU A 34 -27.81 -74.79 48.22
N ARG A 35 -29.00 -74.23 47.97
CA ARG A 35 -29.88 -74.63 46.87
C ARG A 35 -29.11 -74.50 45.53
N PRO A 36 -29.04 -75.56 44.70
CA PRO A 36 -28.24 -75.58 43.46
C PRO A 36 -28.59 -74.48 42.46
N ASN A 37 -29.79 -73.89 42.57
CA ASN A 37 -30.21 -72.77 41.72
C ASN A 37 -29.48 -71.45 42.07
N LEU A 38 -29.05 -71.23 43.33
CA LEU A 38 -28.49 -69.93 43.74
C LEU A 38 -27.05 -69.71 43.24
N ALA A 39 -26.22 -70.76 43.24
CA ALA A 39 -24.84 -70.71 42.75
C ALA A 39 -24.78 -70.64 41.21
N LEU A 40 -25.74 -71.26 40.52
CA LEU A 40 -25.89 -71.16 39.08
C LEU A 40 -26.34 -69.75 38.66
N ASP A 41 -27.29 -69.16 39.38
CA ASP A 41 -27.76 -67.80 39.13
C ASP A 41 -26.65 -66.76 39.32
N GLU A 42 -25.77 -66.95 40.33
CA GLU A 42 -24.64 -66.05 40.55
C GLU A 42 -23.55 -66.19 39.48
N ALA A 43 -23.28 -67.41 39.00
CA ALA A 43 -22.36 -67.65 37.89
C ALA A 43 -22.89 -67.07 36.56
N VAL A 44 -24.20 -67.21 36.29
CA VAL A 44 -24.86 -66.61 35.12
C VAL A 44 -24.84 -65.08 35.20
N LYS A 45 -25.01 -64.51 36.40
CA LYS A 45 -24.91 -63.06 36.61
C LYS A 45 -23.50 -62.54 36.29
N ARG A 46 -22.45 -63.20 36.78
CA ARG A 46 -21.05 -62.82 36.49
C ARG A 46 -20.71 -62.96 35.00
N LEU A 47 -21.25 -63.98 34.32
CA LEU A 47 -21.09 -64.13 32.87
C LEU A 47 -21.73 -62.97 32.11
N ARG A 48 -22.94 -62.55 32.48
CA ARG A 48 -23.61 -61.39 31.86
C ARG A 48 -22.86 -60.09 32.12
N GLU A 49 -22.37 -59.88 33.34
CA GLU A 49 -21.54 -58.72 33.69
C GLU A 49 -20.23 -58.70 32.87
N ALA A 50 -19.60 -59.85 32.67
CA ALA A 50 -18.40 -59.97 31.84
C ALA A 50 -18.69 -59.73 30.34
N GLU A 51 -19.83 -60.21 29.82
CA GLU A 51 -20.27 -59.95 28.44
C GLU A 51 -20.58 -58.47 28.21
N ASP A 52 -21.25 -57.81 29.17
CA ASP A 52 -21.54 -56.38 29.08
C ASP A 52 -20.27 -55.53 29.15
N GLU A 53 -19.28 -55.93 29.96
CA GLU A 53 -17.99 -55.25 30.03
C GLU A 53 -17.17 -55.45 28.75
N LEU A 54 -17.23 -56.64 28.14
CA LEU A 54 -16.61 -56.90 26.84
C LEU A 54 -17.24 -56.05 25.73
N ARG A 55 -18.58 -55.95 25.70
CA ARG A 55 -19.30 -55.08 24.73
C ARG A 55 -18.92 -53.61 24.89
N LYS A 56 -18.78 -53.11 26.13
CA LYS A 56 -18.29 -51.74 26.37
C LYS A 56 -16.87 -51.55 25.88
N GLN A 57 -15.98 -52.53 26.09
CA GLN A 57 -14.61 -52.48 25.58
C GLN A 57 -14.57 -52.49 24.05
N GLU A 58 -15.40 -53.28 23.39
CA GLU A 58 -15.54 -53.29 21.93
C GLU A 58 -16.05 -51.94 21.41
N GLU A 59 -17.07 -51.35 22.05
CA GLU A 59 -17.60 -50.04 21.67
C GLU A 59 -16.56 -48.93 21.86
N LEU A 60 -15.82 -48.93 22.97
CA LEU A 60 -14.70 -48.01 23.20
C LEU A 60 -13.60 -48.18 22.17
N SER A 61 -13.27 -49.43 21.79
CA SER A 61 -12.27 -49.71 20.76
C SER A 61 -12.70 -49.17 19.39
N ARG A 62 -13.99 -49.29 19.05
CA ARG A 62 -14.56 -48.76 17.81
C ARG A 62 -14.52 -47.24 17.77
N VAL A 63 -14.92 -46.58 18.85
CA VAL A 63 -14.84 -45.12 18.99
C VAL A 63 -13.39 -44.63 18.88
N CYS A 64 -12.44 -45.35 19.48
CA CYS A 64 -11.02 -45.04 19.35
C CYS A 64 -10.54 -45.17 17.89
N GLN A 65 -10.95 -46.23 17.17
CA GLN A 65 -10.60 -46.41 15.76
C GLN A 65 -11.20 -45.31 14.86
N GLU A 66 -12.46 -44.92 15.09
CA GLU A 66 -13.10 -43.81 14.37
C GLU A 66 -12.34 -42.49 14.59
N ARG A 67 -11.92 -42.20 15.83
CA ARG A 67 -11.11 -40.99 16.13
C ARG A 67 -9.72 -41.02 15.49
N ILE A 68 -9.10 -42.19 15.38
CA ILE A 68 -7.81 -42.35 14.68
C ILE A 68 -8.00 -42.08 13.19
N ALA A 69 -9.02 -42.65 12.56
CA ALA A 69 -9.33 -42.42 11.15
C ALA A 69 -9.62 -40.93 10.85
N ASP A 70 -10.38 -40.26 11.73
CA ASP A 70 -10.62 -38.81 11.65
C ASP A 70 -9.32 -38.00 11.76
N ALA A 71 -8.43 -38.38 12.69
CA ALA A 71 -7.14 -37.72 12.85
C ALA A 71 -6.24 -37.91 11.63
N GLU A 72 -6.24 -39.09 11.01
CA GLU A 72 -5.52 -39.38 9.78
C GLU A 72 -6.07 -38.61 8.58
N SER A 73 -7.40 -38.49 8.47
CA SER A 73 -8.05 -37.67 7.44
C SER A 73 -7.66 -36.19 7.56
N ARG A 74 -7.70 -35.63 8.79
CA ARG A 74 -7.24 -34.25 9.06
C ARG A 74 -5.75 -34.06 8.74
N LYS A 75 -4.91 -35.05 9.07
CA LYS A 75 -3.48 -35.02 8.74
C LYS A 75 -3.27 -35.01 7.23
N LYS A 76 -4.01 -35.83 6.48
CA LYS A 76 -3.93 -35.89 5.02
C LYS A 76 -4.39 -34.58 4.37
N LEU A 77 -5.51 -34.02 4.82
CA LEU A 77 -5.99 -32.70 4.38
C LEU A 77 -4.92 -31.61 4.63
N ALA A 78 -4.33 -31.60 5.83
CA ALA A 78 -3.26 -30.65 6.17
C ALA A 78 -2.01 -30.85 5.29
N GLN A 79 -1.65 -32.09 4.94
CA GLN A 79 -0.53 -32.38 4.03
C GLN A 79 -0.82 -31.90 2.60
N GLU A 80 -2.04 -32.12 2.10
CA GLU A 80 -2.47 -31.64 0.79
C GLU A 80 -2.50 -30.10 0.72
N ASP A 81 -2.96 -29.44 1.78
CA ASP A 81 -2.90 -27.98 1.92
C ASP A 81 -1.46 -27.45 1.92
N ILE A 82 -0.56 -28.12 2.66
CA ILE A 82 0.87 -27.77 2.66
C ILE A 82 1.47 -27.94 1.26
N GLU A 83 1.13 -29.02 0.55
CA GLU A 83 1.62 -29.23 -0.82
C GLU A 83 1.05 -28.23 -1.82
N ARG A 84 -0.22 -27.86 -1.70
CA ARG A 84 -0.84 -26.81 -2.51
C ARG A 84 -0.13 -25.47 -2.28
N VAL A 85 0.06 -25.08 -1.01
CA VAL A 85 0.81 -23.86 -0.65
C VAL A 85 2.24 -23.92 -1.16
N ARG A 86 2.90 -25.09 -1.06
CA ARG A 86 4.25 -25.30 -1.59
C ARG A 86 4.29 -25.13 -3.11
N LYS A 87 3.34 -25.72 -3.86
CA LYS A 87 3.23 -25.58 -5.32
C LYS A 87 2.94 -24.12 -5.73
N ASP A 88 2.06 -23.43 -5.01
CA ASP A 88 1.78 -22.00 -5.24
C ASP A 88 3.00 -21.11 -4.95
N THR A 89 3.80 -21.48 -3.94
CA THR A 89 5.05 -20.79 -3.60
C THR A 89 6.14 -21.05 -4.64
N LEU A 90 6.16 -22.25 -5.22
CA LEU A 90 7.10 -22.67 -6.27
C LEU A 90 6.66 -22.25 -7.68
N ALA A 91 5.43 -21.75 -7.86
CA ALA A 91 4.96 -21.29 -9.15
C ALA A 91 5.94 -20.21 -9.70
N PRO A 92 6.41 -20.36 -10.95
CA PRO A 92 7.33 -19.40 -11.55
C PRO A 92 6.59 -18.10 -11.86
N THR A 93 6.51 -17.22 -10.86
CA THR A 93 6.07 -15.84 -11.08
C THR A 93 7.13 -15.16 -11.93
N ARG A 94 6.74 -14.61 -13.09
CA ARG A 94 7.66 -13.82 -13.93
C ARG A 94 8.37 -12.77 -13.06
N PRO A 95 9.70 -12.67 -13.12
CA PRO A 95 10.43 -11.68 -12.35
C PRO A 95 9.99 -10.27 -12.77
N ARG A 96 9.92 -9.37 -11.81
CA ARG A 96 9.62 -7.95 -12.04
C ARG A 96 10.86 -7.24 -12.53
N ARG A 97 10.69 -6.35 -13.49
CA ARG A 97 11.78 -5.59 -14.11
C ARG A 97 11.93 -4.24 -13.41
N VAL A 98 13.17 -3.86 -13.13
CA VAL A 98 13.52 -2.56 -12.53
C VAL A 98 13.09 -1.41 -13.44
N LEU A 99 13.32 -1.54 -14.76
CA LEU A 99 12.93 -0.53 -15.74
C LEU A 99 11.42 -0.28 -15.75
N THR A 100 10.60 -1.34 -15.66
CA THR A 100 9.15 -1.19 -15.58
C THR A 100 8.73 -0.47 -14.30
N ALA A 101 9.37 -0.74 -13.17
CA ALA A 101 9.09 -0.02 -11.93
C ALA A 101 9.44 1.48 -12.04
N TYR A 102 10.56 1.84 -12.67
CA TYR A 102 10.92 3.24 -12.93
C TYR A 102 9.99 3.93 -13.94
N ALA A 103 9.57 3.23 -15.00
CA ALA A 103 8.60 3.77 -15.95
C ALA A 103 7.26 4.08 -15.25
N LEU A 104 6.76 3.16 -14.42
CA LEU A 104 5.56 3.39 -13.63
C LEU A 104 5.73 4.51 -12.59
N TRP A 105 6.93 4.67 -12.03
CA TRP A 105 7.26 5.75 -11.09
C TRP A 105 7.35 7.13 -11.75
N LEU A 106 7.89 7.21 -12.97
CA LEU A 106 8.10 8.46 -13.69
C LEU A 106 6.84 8.96 -14.44
N PHE A 107 6.13 8.05 -15.12
CA PHE A 107 5.06 8.43 -16.04
C PHE A 107 3.65 8.40 -15.43
N LEU A 108 3.44 7.72 -14.30
CA LEU A 108 2.14 7.66 -13.63
C LEU A 108 2.01 8.40 -12.29
N PRO A 109 2.92 9.28 -11.81
CA PRO A 109 2.72 9.92 -10.51
C PRO A 109 1.50 10.86 -10.49
N LEU A 110 1.13 11.45 -11.63
CA LEU A 110 -0.06 12.32 -11.75
C LEU A 110 -1.38 11.55 -11.77
N VAL A 111 -1.39 10.34 -12.33
CA VAL A 111 -2.61 9.53 -12.46
C VAL A 111 -2.76 8.58 -11.28
N TRP A 112 -1.68 7.90 -10.90
CA TRP A 112 -1.67 6.96 -9.80
C TRP A 112 -0.28 6.88 -9.13
N PRO A 113 -0.03 7.70 -8.10
CA PRO A 113 1.26 7.74 -7.38
C PRO A 113 1.73 6.39 -6.82
N GLY A 114 0.81 5.43 -6.61
CA GLY A 114 1.11 4.10 -6.07
C GLY A 114 1.36 3.00 -7.11
N ALA A 115 1.26 3.28 -8.41
CA ALA A 115 1.23 2.25 -9.46
C ALA A 115 2.47 1.32 -9.46
N TYR A 116 3.68 1.88 -9.31
CA TYR A 116 4.91 1.09 -9.25
C TYR A 116 4.97 0.21 -7.99
N LEU A 117 4.41 0.67 -6.87
CA LEU A 117 4.33 -0.11 -5.62
C LEU A 117 3.33 -1.25 -5.73
N PHE A 118 2.21 -1.01 -6.41
CA PHE A 118 1.20 -2.03 -6.72
C PHE A 118 1.78 -3.12 -7.63
N TYR A 119 2.54 -2.74 -8.66
CA TYR A 119 3.28 -3.66 -9.54
C TYR A 119 4.24 -4.57 -8.75
N LEU A 120 4.90 -4.03 -7.72
CA LEU A 120 5.85 -4.74 -6.86
C LEU A 120 5.19 -5.56 -5.74
N GLY A 121 3.85 -5.58 -5.64
CA GLY A 121 3.13 -6.33 -4.59
C GLY A 121 3.10 -5.65 -3.23
N ARG A 122 3.48 -4.37 -3.15
CA ARG A 122 3.55 -3.59 -1.91
C ARG A 122 2.24 -2.84 -1.67
N ASP A 123 1.13 -3.57 -1.58
CA ASP A 123 -0.23 -3.00 -1.57
C ASP A 123 -0.48 -1.98 -0.47
N THR A 124 0.04 -2.21 0.74
CA THR A 124 -0.08 -1.25 1.86
C THR A 124 0.70 0.04 1.58
N HIS A 125 1.85 -0.09 0.92
CA HIS A 125 2.68 1.05 0.54
C HIS A 125 2.02 1.86 -0.58
N CYS A 126 1.47 1.16 -1.57
CA CYS A 126 0.67 1.74 -2.65
C CYS A 126 -0.52 2.52 -2.10
N TRP A 127 -1.26 1.93 -1.15
CA TRP A 127 -2.41 2.59 -0.54
C TRP A 127 -2.00 3.90 0.14
N LEU A 128 -0.94 3.88 0.95
CA LEU A 128 -0.41 5.08 1.59
C LEU A 128 0.00 6.14 0.54
N HIS A 129 0.72 5.76 -0.50
CA HIS A 129 1.12 6.69 -1.57
C HIS A 129 -0.08 7.24 -2.34
N THR A 130 -1.12 6.45 -2.56
CA THR A 130 -2.31 6.92 -3.27
C THR A 130 -3.10 7.90 -2.39
N SER A 131 -3.27 7.59 -1.11
CA SER A 131 -4.00 8.44 -0.15
C SER A 131 -3.25 9.70 0.27
N THR A 132 -1.93 9.76 0.08
CA THR A 132 -1.08 10.91 0.47
C THR A 132 -0.38 11.57 -0.71
N PHE A 133 -0.81 11.24 -1.93
CA PHE A 133 -0.25 11.75 -3.18
C PHE A 133 1.29 11.63 -3.25
N GLY A 134 1.77 10.40 -3.20
CA GLY A 134 3.19 10.07 -3.24
C GLY A 134 3.93 10.32 -1.93
N GLY A 135 3.24 10.29 -0.77
CA GLY A 135 3.86 10.65 0.50
C GLY A 135 4.24 12.13 0.54
N PHE A 136 3.31 13.00 0.13
CA PHE A 136 3.50 14.44 -0.01
C PHE A 136 4.66 14.79 -0.97
N GLY A 137 4.83 14.00 -2.03
CA GLY A 137 5.95 14.09 -2.99
C GLY A 137 7.31 13.63 -2.46
N VAL A 138 7.58 13.78 -1.15
CA VAL A 138 8.83 13.33 -0.52
C VAL A 138 8.97 11.80 -0.59
N GLY A 139 7.89 11.06 -0.33
CA GLY A 139 7.89 9.60 -0.45
C GLY A 139 8.23 9.11 -1.86
N TRP A 140 7.62 9.74 -2.87
CA TRP A 140 7.86 9.48 -4.28
C TRP A 140 9.33 9.73 -4.65
N LEU A 141 9.93 10.83 -4.19
CA LEU A 141 11.36 11.13 -4.41
C LEU A 141 12.27 10.10 -3.74
N LEU A 142 12.00 9.75 -2.48
CA LEU A 142 12.79 8.76 -1.74
C LEU A 142 12.71 7.38 -2.41
N ASP A 143 11.54 7.02 -2.89
CA ASP A 143 11.32 5.72 -3.53
C ASP A 143 12.17 5.53 -4.78
N ALA A 144 12.57 6.60 -5.49
CA ALA A 144 13.54 6.53 -6.59
C ALA A 144 14.83 5.80 -6.18
N LEU A 145 15.29 6.01 -4.94
CA LEU A 145 16.49 5.39 -4.37
C LEU A 145 16.24 3.96 -3.85
N TYR A 146 14.99 3.61 -3.56
CA TYR A 146 14.61 2.31 -2.99
C TYR A 146 14.03 1.32 -4.02
N ILE A 147 13.60 1.76 -5.21
CA ILE A 147 13.03 0.91 -6.27
C ILE A 147 13.89 -0.35 -6.56
N PRO A 148 15.21 -0.27 -6.74
CA PRO A 148 16.03 -1.46 -7.01
C PRO A 148 15.95 -2.48 -5.86
N LYS A 149 15.88 -1.99 -4.62
CA LYS A 149 15.71 -2.83 -3.42
C LYS A 149 14.31 -3.43 -3.36
N TYR A 150 13.29 -2.69 -3.75
CA TYR A 150 11.91 -3.19 -3.78
C TYR A 150 11.72 -4.28 -4.84
N VAL A 151 12.38 -4.14 -5.99
CA VAL A 151 12.40 -5.18 -7.04
C VAL A 151 13.13 -6.43 -6.55
N ALA A 152 14.27 -6.27 -5.87
CA ALA A 152 14.98 -7.40 -5.27
C ALA A 152 14.15 -8.10 -4.18
N ASP A 153 13.38 -7.35 -3.38
CA ASP A 153 12.48 -7.91 -2.36
C ASP A 153 11.35 -8.73 -2.95
N HIS A 154 10.87 -8.36 -4.13
CA HIS A 154 9.85 -9.09 -4.87
C HIS A 154 10.42 -10.33 -5.57
N ASN A 155 11.57 -10.18 -6.23
CA ASN A 155 12.16 -11.24 -7.05
C ASN A 155 12.88 -12.32 -6.23
N GLU A 156 13.27 -12.00 -4.99
CA GLU A 156 13.91 -12.94 -4.06
C GLU A 156 15.08 -13.71 -4.69
N PRO A 157 16.14 -13.03 -5.18
CA PRO A 157 17.31 -13.73 -5.70
C PRO A 157 17.93 -14.65 -4.63
N PRO A 158 18.75 -15.64 -5.01
CA PRO A 158 19.48 -16.48 -4.06
C PRO A 158 20.18 -15.61 -2.99
N ASP A 159 20.12 -16.03 -1.73
CA ASP A 159 20.69 -15.32 -0.56
C ASP A 159 20.11 -13.93 -0.24
N TYR A 160 19.01 -13.53 -0.89
CA TYR A 160 18.35 -12.27 -0.60
C TYR A 160 17.91 -12.16 0.87
N LEU A 161 17.33 -13.23 1.44
CA LEU A 161 16.84 -13.23 2.82
C LEU A 161 17.96 -12.97 3.84
N VAL A 162 19.13 -13.59 3.64
CA VAL A 162 20.32 -13.41 4.49
C VAL A 162 20.81 -11.96 4.42
N THR A 163 20.77 -11.36 3.23
CA THR A 163 21.16 -9.96 3.03
C THR A 163 20.13 -9.01 3.61
N ALA A 164 18.83 -9.31 3.48
CA ALA A 164 17.74 -8.54 4.04
C ALA A 164 17.77 -8.55 5.57
N GLU A 165 18.02 -9.70 6.20
CA GLU A 165 18.16 -9.81 7.66
C GLU A 165 19.32 -8.97 8.19
N ARG A 166 20.50 -9.04 7.54
CA ARG A 166 21.66 -8.20 7.91
C ARG A 166 21.35 -6.71 7.81
N ARG A 167 20.64 -6.29 6.77
CA ARG A 167 20.18 -4.89 6.65
C ARG A 167 19.21 -4.53 7.75
N LEU A 168 18.20 -5.37 8.01
CA LEU A 168 17.27 -5.15 9.11
C LEU A 168 18.04 -4.91 10.41
N ARG A 169 18.93 -5.82 10.80
CA ARG A 169 19.75 -5.71 12.02
C ARG A 169 20.53 -4.39 12.10
N ARG A 170 21.15 -3.94 11.00
CA ARG A 170 21.81 -2.61 10.95
C ARG A 170 20.83 -1.47 11.19
N TRP A 171 19.63 -1.54 10.61
CA TRP A 171 18.57 -0.54 10.81
C TRP A 171 17.93 -0.58 12.20
N TYR A 172 18.00 -1.70 12.93
CA TYR A 172 17.61 -1.79 14.34
C TYR A 172 18.63 -1.16 15.30
N ALA A 173 19.84 -0.83 14.83
CA ALA A 173 20.79 -0.12 15.67
C ALA A 173 20.24 1.28 16.00
N PRO A 174 20.32 1.74 17.27
CA PRO A 174 19.87 3.07 17.66
C PRO A 174 20.45 4.20 16.80
N GLY A 175 21.69 4.03 16.33
CA GLY A 175 22.34 4.98 15.42
C GLY A 175 21.72 5.05 14.02
N ALA A 176 21.10 3.98 13.51
CA ALA A 176 20.52 3.97 12.17
C ALA A 176 19.23 4.79 12.05
N LEU A 177 18.55 5.09 13.18
CA LEU A 177 17.46 6.06 13.20
C LEU A 177 17.94 7.48 12.89
N LEU A 178 19.16 7.84 13.30
CA LEU A 178 19.76 9.15 12.98
C LEU A 178 20.12 9.27 11.49
N PHE A 179 20.35 8.15 10.80
CA PHE A 179 20.75 8.11 9.39
C PHE A 179 19.59 7.97 8.39
N ALA A 180 18.32 7.95 8.84
CA ALA A 180 17.15 7.97 7.96
C ALA A 180 16.15 9.10 8.32
N PRO A 181 16.60 10.37 8.39
CA PRO A 181 15.77 11.50 8.82
C PRO A 181 14.54 11.66 7.92
N PHE A 182 14.70 11.52 6.60
CA PHE A 182 13.60 11.67 5.65
C PHE A 182 12.53 10.58 5.81
N SER A 183 12.91 9.34 6.11
CA SER A 183 11.94 8.26 6.35
C SER A 183 11.18 8.45 7.66
N LEU A 184 11.80 9.05 8.68
CA LEU A 184 11.15 9.39 9.96
C LEU A 184 10.22 10.60 9.79
N LEU A 185 10.68 11.63 9.10
CA LEU A 185 9.87 12.80 8.74
C LEU A 185 8.63 12.37 7.96
N LEU A 186 8.79 11.49 6.98
CA LEU A 186 7.66 11.00 6.19
C LEU A 186 6.67 10.18 7.03
N GLN A 187 7.15 9.32 7.94
CA GLN A 187 6.29 8.63 8.90
C GLN A 187 5.51 9.63 9.78
N LEU A 188 6.16 10.69 10.23
CA LEU A 188 5.56 11.74 11.03
C LEU A 188 4.48 12.49 10.24
N LEU A 189 4.78 12.95 9.03
CA LEU A 189 3.82 13.66 8.17
C LEU A 189 2.58 12.82 7.88
N ILE A 190 2.77 11.54 7.55
CA ILE A 190 1.65 10.60 7.35
C ILE A 190 0.85 10.43 8.64
N GLY A 191 1.52 10.28 9.78
CA GLY A 191 0.88 10.20 11.09
C GLY A 191 0.03 11.41 11.41
N LEU A 192 0.58 12.61 11.24
CA LEU A 192 -0.11 13.87 11.47
C LEU A 192 -1.30 14.04 10.52
N TYR A 193 -1.15 13.70 9.24
CA TYR A 193 -2.22 13.77 8.25
C TYR A 193 -3.44 12.93 8.65
N PHE A 194 -3.24 11.63 8.93
CA PHE A 194 -4.35 10.76 9.36
C PHE A 194 -4.88 11.13 10.76
N GLY A 195 -3.98 11.55 11.67
CA GLY A 195 -4.37 12.03 12.99
C GLY A 195 -5.28 13.26 12.92
N MET A 196 -4.95 14.22 12.07
CA MET A 196 -5.75 15.43 11.85
C MET A 196 -7.10 15.12 11.21
N ILE A 197 -7.16 14.26 10.19
CA ILE A 197 -8.43 13.86 9.58
C ILE A 197 -9.35 13.24 10.64
N CYS A 198 -8.86 12.28 11.43
CA CYS A 198 -9.67 11.61 12.42
C CYS A 198 -10.04 12.51 13.61
N ALA A 199 -9.15 13.40 14.05
CA ALA A 199 -9.48 14.39 15.06
C ALA A 199 -10.62 15.30 14.56
N ASN A 200 -10.53 15.78 13.31
CA ASN A 200 -11.55 16.59 12.67
C ASN A 200 -12.79 15.84 12.22
N LEU A 201 -12.90 14.54 12.48
CA LEU A 201 -14.13 13.80 12.25
C LEU A 201 -15.09 13.85 13.45
N VAL A 202 -14.62 14.35 14.60
CA VAL A 202 -15.45 14.53 15.79
C VAL A 202 -16.31 15.78 15.58
N PRO A 203 -17.66 15.70 15.62
CA PRO A 203 -18.50 16.88 15.40
C PRO A 203 -18.56 17.75 16.66
N TRP A 204 -17.72 18.78 16.78
CA TRP A 204 -17.57 19.48 18.08
C TRP A 204 -18.83 20.17 18.56
N GLU A 205 -19.59 20.75 17.64
CA GLU A 205 -20.79 21.53 17.96
C GLU A 205 -21.95 20.63 18.39
N GLN A 206 -22.05 19.42 17.83
CA GLN A 206 -23.17 18.50 18.04
C GLN A 206 -22.86 17.44 19.09
N LEU A 207 -21.59 17.26 19.48
CA LEU A 207 -21.18 16.26 20.46
C LEU A 207 -21.89 16.40 21.82
N PRO A 208 -22.07 17.61 22.39
CA PRO A 208 -22.78 17.77 23.67
C PRO A 208 -24.20 17.20 23.64
N GLU A 209 -24.96 17.53 22.59
CA GLU A 209 -26.32 17.04 22.38
C GLU A 209 -26.37 15.53 22.17
N MET A 210 -25.41 14.97 21.41
CA MET A 210 -25.34 13.52 21.15
C MET A 210 -25.01 12.69 22.39
N VAL A 211 -24.21 13.23 23.32
CA VAL A 211 -23.75 12.51 24.50
C VAL A 211 -24.72 12.69 25.68
N GLY A 212 -25.62 13.68 25.62
CA GLY A 212 -26.65 13.91 26.64
C GLY A 212 -26.07 14.33 28.00
N ILE A 213 -24.85 14.88 28.02
CA ILE A 213 -24.19 15.39 29.22
C ILE A 213 -24.29 16.91 29.18
N ASP A 214 -25.22 17.48 29.92
CA ASP A 214 -25.32 18.93 30.12
C ASP A 214 -25.12 19.29 31.61
N PRO A 215 -24.15 20.15 31.96
CA PRO A 215 -23.17 20.81 31.09
C PRO A 215 -21.95 19.92 30.77
N VAL A 216 -21.47 19.95 29.52
CA VAL A 216 -20.18 19.36 29.15
C VAL A 216 -19.05 20.17 29.80
N PRO A 217 -18.10 19.55 30.53
CA PRO A 217 -16.95 20.28 31.06
C PRO A 217 -16.12 20.91 29.94
N ASP A 218 -15.68 22.15 30.15
CA ASP A 218 -14.87 22.90 29.17
C ASP A 218 -13.67 22.08 28.67
N GLY A 219 -13.47 22.11 27.34
CA GLY A 219 -12.37 21.41 26.68
C GLY A 219 -12.54 19.88 26.54
N THR A 220 -13.61 19.25 27.05
CA THR A 220 -13.82 17.78 26.92
C THR A 220 -13.86 17.32 25.48
N VAL A 221 -14.59 18.04 24.62
CA VAL A 221 -14.73 17.75 23.18
C VAL A 221 -13.37 17.76 22.46
N HIS A 222 -12.55 18.78 22.75
CA HIS A 222 -11.20 18.90 22.20
C HIS A 222 -10.28 17.75 22.66
N LYS A 223 -10.41 17.32 23.92
CA LYS A 223 -9.64 16.20 24.49
C LYS A 223 -10.04 14.86 23.83
N VAL A 224 -11.33 14.66 23.55
CA VAL A 224 -11.82 13.48 22.80
C VAL A 224 -11.25 13.47 21.37
N GLY A 225 -11.33 14.60 20.65
CA GLY A 225 -10.75 14.74 19.32
C GLY A 225 -9.24 14.46 19.30
N LEU A 226 -8.51 14.98 20.29
CA LEU A 226 -7.08 14.72 20.46
C LEU A 226 -6.77 13.23 20.67
N CYS A 227 -7.52 12.55 21.55
CA CYS A 227 -7.35 11.12 21.79
C CYS A 227 -7.57 10.29 20.51
N ILE A 228 -8.65 10.58 19.77
CA ILE A 228 -8.97 9.91 18.50
C ILE A 228 -7.87 10.18 17.46
N GLY A 229 -7.43 11.42 17.33
CA GLY A 229 -6.35 11.80 16.43
C GLY A 229 -5.03 11.10 16.76
N MET A 230 -4.68 10.97 18.04
CA MET A 230 -3.48 10.27 18.48
C MET A 230 -3.51 8.77 18.19
N LEU A 231 -4.66 8.12 18.36
CA LEU A 231 -4.83 6.71 17.99
C LEU A 231 -4.71 6.50 16.47
N ALA A 232 -5.32 7.38 15.68
CA ALA A 232 -5.21 7.35 14.23
C ALA A 232 -3.77 7.59 13.75
N MET A 233 -3.07 8.55 14.37
CA MET A 233 -1.65 8.80 14.15
C MET A 233 -0.82 7.54 14.45
N ALA A 234 -1.03 6.89 15.60
CA ALA A 234 -0.30 5.68 15.97
C ALA A 234 -0.48 4.55 14.96
N LEU A 235 -1.71 4.36 14.46
CA LEU A 235 -2.01 3.37 13.43
C LEU A 235 -1.33 3.71 12.10
N ALA A 236 -1.39 4.98 11.68
CA ALA A 236 -0.77 5.46 10.45
C ALA A 236 0.77 5.34 10.48
N VAL A 237 1.40 5.76 11.58
CA VAL A 237 2.85 5.63 11.79
C VAL A 237 3.25 4.16 11.84
N ARG A 238 2.43 3.27 12.42
CA ARG A 238 2.66 1.82 12.38
C ARG A 238 2.67 1.29 10.94
N LEU A 239 1.66 1.63 10.14
CA LEU A 239 1.57 1.20 8.74
C LEU A 239 2.78 1.72 7.94
N ALA A 240 3.01 3.03 7.99
CA ALA A 240 4.13 3.69 7.32
C ALA A 240 5.49 3.13 7.77
N GLY A 241 5.65 2.88 9.07
CA GLY A 241 6.84 2.32 9.70
C GLY A 241 7.18 0.91 9.23
N THR A 242 6.19 0.12 8.81
CA THR A 242 6.42 -1.24 8.28
C THR A 242 6.79 -1.28 6.80
N VAL A 243 6.48 -0.23 6.03
CA VAL A 243 6.62 -0.25 4.56
C VAL A 243 7.60 0.75 3.97
N LEU A 244 7.81 1.93 4.56
CA LEU A 244 8.64 2.98 3.97
C LEU A 244 10.13 2.65 4.06
N GLY A 245 10.80 2.55 2.90
CA GLY A 245 12.25 2.29 2.81
C GLY A 245 12.71 0.96 3.42
N ARG A 246 11.76 0.08 3.77
CA ARG A 246 11.99 -1.16 4.53
C ARG A 246 11.44 -2.36 3.79
N ALA A 247 12.03 -3.52 4.04
CA ALA A 247 11.55 -4.80 3.55
C ALA A 247 11.16 -5.65 4.76
N ARG A 248 10.02 -6.34 4.71
CA ARG A 248 9.67 -7.40 5.67
C ARG A 248 9.77 -6.99 7.15
N CYS A 249 9.22 -5.83 7.51
CA CYS A 249 9.11 -5.37 8.89
C CYS A 249 7.66 -5.49 9.39
N GLY A 250 7.49 -5.91 10.64
CA GLY A 250 6.25 -5.87 11.40
C GLY A 250 6.39 -4.96 12.62
N CYS A 251 5.30 -4.79 13.36
CA CYS A 251 5.28 -4.03 14.61
C CYS A 251 4.39 -4.72 15.64
N ARG A 252 4.94 -5.01 16.82
CA ARG A 252 4.23 -5.47 18.01
C ARG A 252 3.33 -4.36 18.54
N TRP A 253 2.14 -4.76 18.96
CA TRP A 253 1.14 -3.83 19.49
C TRP A 253 1.46 -3.30 20.88
N ARG A 254 2.10 -4.12 21.73
CA ARG A 254 2.38 -3.79 23.14
C ARG A 254 3.15 -2.46 23.31
N PRO A 255 4.34 -2.27 22.70
CA PRO A 255 5.06 -1.00 22.83
C PRO A 255 4.29 0.16 22.21
N LEU A 256 3.63 -0.06 21.07
CA LEU A 256 2.83 0.97 20.42
C LEU A 256 1.72 1.50 21.32
N ILE A 257 0.92 0.60 21.91
CA ILE A 257 -0.20 0.97 22.80
C ILE A 257 0.33 1.71 24.04
N TYR A 258 1.38 1.19 24.67
CA TYR A 258 2.00 1.80 25.85
C TYR A 258 2.47 3.23 25.56
N TRP A 259 3.28 3.41 24.52
CA TRP A 259 3.83 4.72 24.17
C TRP A 259 2.77 5.68 23.65
N THR A 260 1.76 5.20 22.92
CA THR A 260 0.64 6.04 22.49
C THR A 260 -0.16 6.52 23.69
N GLY A 261 -0.49 5.63 24.64
CA GLY A 261 -1.20 6.00 25.86
C GLY A 261 -0.42 7.01 26.71
N LEU A 262 0.90 6.79 26.89
CA LEU A 262 1.78 7.74 27.58
C LEU A 262 1.81 9.10 26.86
N SER A 263 1.95 9.08 25.54
CA SER A 263 1.97 10.29 24.71
C SER A 263 0.67 11.08 24.84
N THR A 264 -0.48 10.41 24.72
CA THR A 264 -1.80 11.01 24.89
C THR A 264 -1.98 11.61 26.28
N ALA A 265 -1.56 10.90 27.33
CA ALA A 265 -1.63 11.40 28.70
C ALA A 265 -0.79 12.68 28.88
N ILE A 266 0.41 12.75 28.29
CA ILE A 266 1.26 13.95 28.32
C ILE A 266 0.58 15.12 27.60
N VAL A 267 0.06 14.91 26.38
CA VAL A 267 -0.57 16.00 25.62
C VAL A 267 -1.82 16.50 26.35
N VAL A 268 -2.68 15.61 26.84
CA VAL A 268 -3.88 15.99 27.62
C VAL A 268 -3.48 16.72 28.90
N GLY A 269 -2.47 16.23 29.63
CA GLY A 269 -1.96 16.89 30.83
C GLY A 269 -1.44 18.30 30.57
N LEU A 270 -0.72 18.50 29.46
CA LEU A 270 -0.27 19.82 29.02
C LEU A 270 -1.44 20.74 28.67
N THR A 271 -2.45 20.24 27.94
CA THR A 271 -3.64 21.05 27.62
C THR A 271 -4.37 21.51 28.88
N ASN A 272 -4.51 20.64 29.89
CA ASN A 272 -5.12 21.00 31.18
C ASN A 272 -4.30 22.06 31.93
N ALA A 273 -2.96 21.95 31.90
CA ALA A 273 -2.09 22.91 32.56
C ALA A 273 -2.16 24.30 31.89
N VAL A 274 -2.23 24.34 30.57
CA VAL A 274 -2.38 25.58 29.78
C VAL A 274 -3.72 26.24 30.07
N GLU A 275 -4.81 25.46 30.04
CA GLU A 275 -6.17 25.91 30.33
C GLU A 275 -6.26 26.57 31.73
N LYS A 276 -5.61 25.96 32.73
CA LYS A 276 -5.52 26.51 34.09
C LYS A 276 -4.71 27.80 34.19
N SER A 277 -3.76 28.04 33.28
CA SER A 277 -2.83 29.17 33.34
C SER A 277 -3.39 30.50 32.80
N LYS A 278 -4.56 30.50 32.11
CA LYS A 278 -5.14 31.66 31.42
C LYS A 278 -4.16 32.48 30.55
N ARG A 279 -3.00 31.91 30.16
CA ARG A 279 -2.03 32.57 29.27
C ARG A 279 -2.52 32.54 27.83
N GLU A 280 -2.27 33.66 27.14
CA GLU A 280 -2.64 33.96 25.76
C GLU A 280 -2.14 32.91 24.74
N LYS A 281 -2.85 32.84 23.61
CA LYS A 281 -3.37 31.61 23.00
C LYS A 281 -2.48 30.89 21.98
N ASP A 282 -1.28 31.37 21.65
CA ASP A 282 -0.83 31.11 20.28
C ASP A 282 0.15 29.94 20.02
N ASN A 283 0.80 29.32 21.01
CA ASN A 283 1.78 28.24 20.69
C ASN A 283 2.01 27.16 21.76
N THR A 284 1.20 27.08 22.81
CA THR A 284 1.46 26.21 23.97
C THR A 284 1.11 24.73 23.76
N VAL A 285 0.32 24.39 22.74
CA VAL A 285 -0.09 23.00 22.44
C VAL A 285 0.93 22.28 21.53
N LEU A 286 1.66 23.04 20.72
CA LEU A 286 2.60 22.52 19.74
C LEU A 286 3.74 21.68 20.36
N PRO A 287 4.37 22.07 21.49
CA PRO A 287 5.37 21.23 22.15
C PRO A 287 4.82 19.89 22.62
N GLY A 288 3.56 19.87 23.10
CA GLY A 288 2.87 18.65 23.52
C GLY A 288 2.64 17.70 22.35
N LEU A 289 2.18 18.23 21.21
CA LEU A 289 2.00 17.44 19.99
C LEU A 289 3.32 16.87 19.45
N ILE A 290 4.41 17.65 19.50
CA ILE A 290 5.75 17.17 19.11
C ILE A 290 6.19 16.02 20.03
N LEU A 291 6.10 16.20 21.35
CA LEU A 291 6.45 15.16 22.33
C LEU A 291 5.59 13.90 22.15
N GLY A 292 4.29 14.06 21.94
CA GLY A 292 3.39 12.94 21.70
C GLY A 292 3.71 12.19 20.40
N SER A 293 4.08 12.93 19.35
CA SER A 293 4.52 12.37 18.07
C SER A 293 5.81 11.56 18.22
N ILE A 294 6.78 12.06 18.98
CA ILE A 294 8.04 11.36 19.29
C ILE A 294 7.75 10.07 20.06
N GLY A 295 6.86 10.12 21.05
CA GLY A 295 6.48 8.93 21.81
C GLY A 295 5.85 7.85 20.93
N VAL A 296 4.92 8.22 20.03
CA VAL A 296 4.35 7.27 19.05
C VAL A 296 5.44 6.67 18.14
N LEU A 297 6.36 7.49 17.64
CA LEU A 297 7.51 7.02 16.84
C LEU A 297 8.41 6.06 17.63
N ALA A 298 8.64 6.33 18.91
CA ALA A 298 9.40 5.46 19.82
C ALA A 298 8.67 4.13 20.04
N GLY A 299 7.35 4.15 20.22
CA GLY A 299 6.52 2.95 20.33
C GLY A 299 6.60 2.06 19.10
N VAL A 300 6.49 2.66 17.90
CA VAL A 300 6.70 1.91 16.65
C VAL A 300 8.12 1.38 16.58
N ALA A 301 9.13 2.18 16.92
CA ALA A 301 10.54 1.79 16.86
C ALA A 301 10.87 0.60 17.77
N GLN A 302 10.39 0.61 19.02
CA GLN A 302 10.56 -0.49 19.98
C GLN A 302 9.71 -1.72 19.62
N GLY A 303 8.56 -1.50 18.99
CA GLY A 303 7.67 -2.57 18.54
C GLY A 303 8.16 -3.31 17.31
N ARG A 304 9.17 -2.82 16.58
CA ARG A 304 9.58 -3.40 15.30
C ARG A 304 10.03 -4.85 15.43
N THR A 305 9.60 -5.71 14.51
CA THR A 305 10.03 -7.11 14.42
C THR A 305 10.29 -7.52 12.97
N PRO A 306 11.22 -8.44 12.69
CA PRO A 306 11.33 -9.01 11.35
C PRO A 306 10.07 -9.81 11.03
N ALA A 307 9.59 -9.69 9.79
CA ALA A 307 8.37 -10.33 9.29
C ALA A 307 8.68 -11.07 7.97
N LEU A 308 9.59 -12.05 8.05
CA LEU A 308 10.15 -12.75 6.88
C LEU A 308 9.11 -13.50 6.05
N SER A 309 8.00 -13.91 6.68
CA SER A 309 6.86 -14.58 6.05
C SER A 309 6.06 -13.66 5.10
N HIS A 310 6.18 -12.34 5.22
CA HIS A 310 5.46 -11.38 4.37
C HIS A 310 6.22 -11.09 3.08
N SER A 311 6.21 -12.05 2.15
CA SER A 311 6.79 -11.84 0.82
C SER A 311 5.82 -11.05 -0.09
N PRO A 312 6.28 -9.96 -0.75
CA PRO A 312 5.48 -9.27 -1.77
C PRO A 312 5.10 -10.18 -2.95
N ARG A 313 5.91 -11.20 -3.23
CA ARG A 313 5.68 -12.18 -4.29
C ARG A 313 4.37 -12.93 -4.08
N GLN A 314 4.11 -13.38 -2.85
CA GLN A 314 2.88 -14.08 -2.45
C GLN A 314 1.62 -13.20 -2.58
N ARG A 315 1.76 -11.87 -2.51
CA ARG A 315 0.61 -10.98 -2.74
C ARG A 315 0.28 -10.88 -4.22
N THR A 316 1.27 -10.85 -5.09
CA THR A 316 1.04 -10.76 -6.54
C THR A 316 0.58 -12.04 -7.21
N SER A 317 0.68 -13.20 -6.55
CA SER A 317 0.05 -14.43 -7.03
C SER A 317 -1.48 -14.40 -6.88
N ARG A 318 -2.02 -13.52 -6.03
CA ARG A 318 -3.47 -13.30 -5.93
C ARG A 318 -3.99 -12.55 -7.15
N ARG A 319 -5.27 -12.77 -7.48
CA ARG A 319 -5.96 -12.09 -8.59
C ARG A 319 -5.84 -10.56 -8.47
N LEU A 320 -5.65 -9.90 -9.61
CA LEU A 320 -5.50 -8.45 -9.73
C LEU A 320 -6.71 -7.69 -9.18
N GLY A 321 -7.92 -8.15 -9.52
CA GLY A 321 -9.20 -7.48 -9.18
C GLY A 321 -9.39 -7.21 -7.68
N PRO A 322 -9.34 -8.23 -6.80
CA PRO A 322 -9.49 -8.02 -5.36
C PRO A 322 -8.47 -7.06 -4.75
N ARG A 323 -7.22 -7.08 -5.25
CA ARG A 323 -6.18 -6.15 -4.79
C ARG A 323 -6.51 -4.72 -5.18
N LEU A 324 -6.95 -4.51 -6.42
CA LEU A 324 -7.36 -3.19 -6.90
C LEU A 324 -8.60 -2.68 -6.15
N LEU A 325 -9.61 -3.53 -5.95
CA LEU A 325 -10.81 -3.19 -5.18
C LEU A 325 -10.46 -2.72 -3.77
N LEU A 326 -9.56 -3.43 -3.08
CA LEU A 326 -9.11 -3.03 -1.75
C LEU A 326 -8.40 -1.66 -1.74
N GLN A 327 -7.64 -1.34 -2.80
CA GLN A 327 -7.05 -0.01 -2.95
C GLN A 327 -8.13 1.06 -3.12
N LEU A 328 -9.10 0.84 -4.01
CA LEU A 328 -10.17 1.79 -4.30
C LEU A 328 -11.06 2.04 -3.07
N VAL A 329 -11.48 0.97 -2.37
CA VAL A 329 -12.24 1.07 -1.12
C VAL A 329 -11.44 1.82 -0.06
N GLY A 330 -10.16 1.47 0.09
CA GLY A 330 -9.29 2.14 1.05
C GLY A 330 -9.09 3.62 0.75
N VAL A 331 -8.89 4.01 -0.51
CA VAL A 331 -8.72 5.42 -0.91
C VAL A 331 -10.04 6.18 -0.76
N GLY A 332 -11.15 5.59 -1.20
CA GLY A 332 -12.49 6.16 -1.03
C GLY A 332 -12.85 6.40 0.44
N ALA A 333 -12.45 5.51 1.34
CA ALA A 333 -12.64 5.71 2.78
C ALA A 333 -11.85 6.92 3.32
N VAL A 334 -10.61 7.15 2.84
CA VAL A 334 -9.81 8.31 3.26
C VAL A 334 -10.39 9.60 2.70
N VAL A 335 -10.77 9.62 1.42
CA VAL A 335 -11.44 10.77 0.81
C VAL A 335 -12.73 11.09 1.54
N GLY A 336 -13.58 10.08 1.79
CA GLY A 336 -14.81 10.25 2.55
C GLY A 336 -14.58 10.76 3.97
N ALA A 337 -13.56 10.26 4.68
CA ALA A 337 -13.21 10.75 6.01
C ALA A 337 -12.70 12.20 5.97
N ALA A 338 -11.86 12.56 4.98
CA ALA A 338 -11.36 13.92 4.83
C ALA A 338 -12.48 14.91 4.46
N SER A 339 -13.36 14.55 3.52
CA SER A 339 -14.54 15.33 3.16
C SER A 339 -15.51 15.45 4.33
N GLY A 340 -15.76 14.37 5.08
CA GLY A 340 -16.60 14.39 6.27
C GLY A 340 -16.02 15.29 7.36
N ALA A 341 -14.72 15.19 7.62
CA ALA A 341 -14.02 16.04 8.57
C ALA A 341 -14.10 17.53 8.17
N PHE A 342 -13.93 17.83 6.89
CA PHE A 342 -14.09 19.18 6.36
C PHE A 342 -15.54 19.67 6.44
N CYS A 343 -16.53 18.83 6.14
CA CYS A 343 -17.95 19.18 6.25
C CYS A 343 -18.38 19.51 7.68
N LEU A 344 -17.87 18.74 8.65
CA LEU A 344 -18.23 18.92 10.06
C LEU A 344 -17.59 20.17 10.64
N ASN A 345 -16.32 20.42 10.31
CA ASN A 345 -15.47 21.28 11.11
C ASN A 345 -14.58 22.24 10.32
N GLY A 346 -14.56 22.11 9.00
CA GLY A 346 -13.79 22.96 8.11
C GLY A 346 -14.52 24.27 7.81
N SER A 347 -13.74 25.28 7.46
CA SER A 347 -14.24 26.52 6.86
C SER A 347 -13.31 26.92 5.72
N TYR A 348 -13.86 27.63 4.74
CA TYR A 348 -13.10 28.17 3.62
C TYR A 348 -13.32 29.67 3.54
N THR A 349 -12.24 30.42 3.67
CA THR A 349 -12.27 31.88 3.58
C THR A 349 -11.71 32.29 2.23
N HIS A 350 -12.54 32.96 1.44
CA HIS A 350 -12.18 33.53 0.15
C HIS A 350 -12.16 35.05 0.26
N THR A 351 -11.06 35.66 -0.15
CA THR A 351 -10.96 37.11 -0.30
C THR A 351 -11.07 37.41 -1.79
N ASP A 352 -12.09 38.17 -2.17
CA ASP A 352 -12.24 38.60 -3.56
C ASP A 352 -11.20 39.66 -3.90
N ASP A 353 -10.38 39.38 -4.91
CA ASP A 353 -9.28 40.25 -5.35
C ASP A 353 -9.78 41.61 -5.87
N VAL A 354 -11.04 41.70 -6.32
CA VAL A 354 -11.61 42.92 -6.90
C VAL A 354 -12.29 43.79 -5.85
N SER A 355 -13.09 43.19 -4.97
CA SER A 355 -13.82 43.94 -3.93
C SER A 355 -13.05 44.07 -2.61
N GLY A 356 -11.99 43.26 -2.42
CA GLY A 356 -11.29 43.12 -1.14
C GLY A 356 -12.16 42.53 -0.03
N GLN A 357 -13.38 42.09 -0.33
CA GLN A 357 -14.31 41.55 0.65
C GLN A 357 -13.97 40.09 0.94
N THR A 358 -13.84 39.78 2.23
CA THR A 358 -13.56 38.42 2.70
C THR A 358 -14.84 37.74 3.12
N THR A 359 -15.20 36.66 2.43
CA THR A 359 -16.37 35.82 2.74
C THR A 359 -15.90 34.46 3.24
N THR A 360 -16.42 34.03 4.39
CA THR A 360 -16.14 32.70 4.95
C THR A 360 -17.34 31.80 4.76
N TYR A 361 -17.11 30.67 4.10
CA TYR A 361 -18.10 29.63 3.86
C TYR A 361 -17.90 28.48 4.86
N SER A 362 -19.00 27.87 5.27
CA SER A 362 -18.93 26.61 6.03
C SER A 362 -18.32 25.51 5.17
N GLY A 363 -17.68 24.51 5.78
CA GLY A 363 -17.05 23.41 5.04
C GLY A 363 -18.04 22.65 4.16
N LYS A 364 -19.32 22.53 4.58
CA LYS A 364 -20.39 21.94 3.78
C LYS A 364 -20.69 22.74 2.51
N GLU A 365 -20.85 24.06 2.63
CA GLU A 365 -21.11 24.95 1.48
C GLU A 365 -19.90 24.99 0.54
N ALA A 366 -18.69 25.10 1.10
CA ALA A 366 -17.45 25.10 0.34
C ALA A 366 -17.26 23.79 -0.43
N LEU A 367 -17.55 22.63 0.16
CA LEU A 367 -17.47 21.35 -0.54
C LEU A 367 -18.54 21.23 -1.62
N GLY A 368 -19.76 21.75 -1.38
CA GLY A 368 -20.81 21.83 -2.40
C GLY A 368 -20.37 22.62 -3.64
N MET A 369 -19.83 23.82 -3.43
CA MET A 369 -19.29 24.66 -4.52
C MET A 369 -18.11 23.99 -5.24
N ALA A 370 -17.22 23.34 -4.50
CA ALA A 370 -16.10 22.59 -5.09
C ALA A 370 -16.58 21.43 -5.95
N TRP A 371 -17.61 20.70 -5.49
CA TRP A 371 -18.19 19.58 -6.24
C TRP A 371 -18.85 20.05 -7.54
N GLU A 372 -19.57 21.16 -7.52
CA GLU A 372 -20.15 21.77 -8.72
C GLU A 372 -19.07 22.12 -9.76
N LYS A 373 -17.99 22.79 -9.34
CA LYS A 373 -16.85 23.11 -10.21
C LYS A 373 -16.14 21.88 -10.76
N VAL A 374 -15.99 20.83 -9.94
CA VAL A 374 -15.39 19.56 -10.39
C VAL A 374 -16.28 18.88 -11.43
N ASN A 375 -17.61 18.89 -11.22
CA ASN A 375 -18.55 18.33 -12.20
C ASN A 375 -18.51 19.10 -13.51
N GLU A 376 -18.52 20.43 -13.46
CA GLU A 376 -18.38 21.30 -14.62
C GLU A 376 -17.06 21.02 -15.37
N PHE A 377 -15.92 21.03 -14.66
CA PHE A 377 -14.63 20.67 -15.24
C PHE A 377 -14.63 19.27 -15.85
N SER A 378 -15.22 18.28 -15.17
CA SER A 378 -15.26 16.90 -15.67
C SER A 378 -16.12 16.76 -16.91
N SER A 379 -17.23 17.50 -16.98
CA SER A 379 -18.10 17.61 -18.14
C SER A 379 -17.33 18.21 -19.31
N ASP A 380 -16.69 19.35 -19.10
CA ASP A 380 -15.88 20.04 -20.12
C ASP A 380 -14.69 19.19 -20.58
N PHE A 381 -13.97 18.59 -19.65
CA PHE A 381 -12.86 17.68 -19.96
C PHE A 381 -13.35 16.48 -20.76
N SER A 382 -14.47 15.86 -20.38
CA SER A 382 -15.01 14.71 -21.10
C SER A 382 -15.47 15.09 -22.52
N ALA A 383 -16.04 16.28 -22.69
CA ALA A 383 -16.42 16.82 -23.99
C ALA A 383 -15.19 17.09 -24.87
N HIS A 384 -14.15 17.72 -24.34
CA HIS A 384 -12.90 17.98 -25.06
C HIS A 384 -12.13 16.68 -25.35
N ALA A 385 -12.06 15.76 -24.40
CA ALA A 385 -11.45 14.45 -24.58
C ALA A 385 -12.21 13.63 -25.62
N PHE A 386 -13.55 13.72 -25.66
CA PHE A 386 -14.37 13.09 -26.71
C PHE A 386 -14.12 13.71 -28.09
N VAL A 387 -13.98 15.04 -28.18
CA VAL A 387 -13.59 15.73 -29.42
C VAL A 387 -12.20 15.32 -29.89
N LEU A 388 -11.22 15.29 -28.98
CA LEU A 388 -9.85 14.84 -29.27
C LEU A 388 -9.81 13.36 -29.67
N TRP A 389 -10.56 12.50 -28.97
CA TRP A 389 -10.68 11.07 -29.30
C TRP A 389 -11.32 10.86 -30.68
N ARG A 390 -12.37 11.61 -31.01
CA ARG A 390 -12.99 11.61 -32.35
C ARG A 390 -12.03 12.14 -33.43
N GLN A 391 -11.13 13.07 -33.11
CA GLN A 391 -10.05 13.50 -34.02
C GLN A 391 -8.93 12.46 -34.14
N GLN A 392 -8.75 11.60 -33.14
CA GLN A 392 -7.68 10.59 -33.07
C GLN A 392 -7.94 9.37 -33.98
N ASP A 393 -9.19 9.09 -34.37
CA ASP A 393 -9.56 7.94 -35.23
C ASP A 393 -8.93 7.96 -36.63
N ASN A 394 -8.26 9.05 -37.04
CA ASN A 394 -7.65 9.20 -38.36
C ASN A 394 -6.12 9.31 -38.37
N LYS A 395 -5.42 9.29 -37.22
CA LYS A 395 -3.95 9.34 -37.17
C LYS A 395 -3.38 7.97 -36.83
N THR A 396 -2.71 7.33 -37.78
CA THR A 396 -2.03 6.05 -37.53
C THR A 396 -0.83 6.29 -36.60
N TRP A 397 -0.47 5.33 -35.73
CA TRP A 397 0.73 5.41 -34.88
C TRP A 397 2.00 5.81 -35.64
N ALA A 398 2.11 5.44 -36.92
CA ALA A 398 3.20 5.84 -37.80
C ALA A 398 3.28 7.36 -38.03
N GLN A 399 2.14 8.05 -38.16
CA GLN A 399 2.06 9.50 -38.35
C GLN A 399 2.36 10.25 -37.05
N MET A 400 1.87 9.77 -35.90
CA MET A 400 2.26 10.35 -34.60
C MET A 400 3.78 10.25 -34.37
N TRP A 401 4.39 9.13 -34.76
CA TRP A 401 5.84 8.95 -34.66
C TRP A 401 6.63 9.71 -35.73
N SER A 402 6.05 10.07 -36.88
CA SER A 402 6.68 10.99 -37.84
C SER A 402 6.60 12.43 -37.35
N ASP A 403 5.43 12.90 -36.93
CA ASP A 403 5.23 14.26 -36.44
C ASP A 403 6.14 14.55 -35.23
N LEU A 404 6.26 13.59 -34.31
CA LEU A 404 7.15 13.70 -33.16
C LEU A 404 8.63 13.72 -33.60
N ARG A 405 9.02 12.87 -34.56
CA ARG A 405 10.39 12.84 -35.08
C ARG A 405 10.76 14.11 -35.82
N ASP A 406 9.83 14.66 -36.59
CA ASP A 406 10.01 15.90 -37.34
C ASP A 406 10.03 17.12 -36.40
N ALA A 407 9.26 17.12 -35.31
CA ALA A 407 9.35 18.13 -34.25
C ALA A 407 10.70 18.14 -33.51
N PHE A 408 11.46 17.05 -33.57
CA PHE A 408 12.81 16.92 -33.00
C PHE A 408 13.92 16.87 -34.05
N ARG A 409 13.61 17.09 -35.34
CA ARG A 409 14.62 17.15 -36.41
C ARG A 409 15.38 18.47 -36.31
N ASP A 410 16.72 18.41 -36.41
CA ASP A 410 17.57 19.60 -36.41
C ASP A 410 17.18 20.51 -37.60
N PRO A 411 16.72 21.76 -37.36
CA PRO A 411 16.28 22.67 -38.42
C PRO A 411 17.33 22.91 -39.51
N ARG A 412 18.62 22.73 -39.19
CA ARG A 412 19.72 22.87 -40.15
C ARG A 412 19.74 21.76 -41.19
N VAL A 413 19.29 20.56 -40.85
CA VAL A 413 19.24 19.43 -41.79
C VAL A 413 18.14 19.66 -42.83
N GLU A 414 16.97 20.13 -42.40
CA GLU A 414 15.87 20.48 -43.31
C GLU A 414 16.23 21.69 -44.20
N ALA A 415 16.84 22.73 -43.62
CA ALA A 415 17.31 23.87 -44.39
C ALA A 415 18.37 23.49 -45.45
N ALA A 416 19.24 22.53 -45.14
CA ALA A 416 20.25 21.99 -46.06
C ALA A 416 19.61 21.18 -47.20
N GLU A 417 18.59 20.38 -46.91
CA GLU A 417 17.79 19.66 -47.92
C GLU A 417 17.05 20.64 -48.86
N VAL A 418 16.44 21.70 -48.31
CA VAL A 418 15.70 22.71 -49.10
C VAL A 418 16.60 23.45 -50.09
N LEU A 419 17.84 23.74 -49.72
CA LEU A 419 18.82 24.40 -50.59
C LEU A 419 19.67 23.44 -51.42
N ASP A 420 19.49 22.12 -51.23
CA ASP A 420 20.28 21.05 -51.85
C ASP A 420 21.80 21.25 -51.64
N VAL A 421 22.18 21.46 -50.37
CA VAL A 421 23.55 21.67 -49.92
C VAL A 421 23.84 20.84 -48.67
N SER A 422 25.12 20.65 -48.33
CA SER A 422 25.48 20.00 -47.07
C SER A 422 25.11 20.87 -45.87
N LYS A 423 24.74 20.25 -44.73
CA LYS A 423 24.51 20.94 -43.45
C LYS A 423 25.72 21.76 -42.96
N ASP A 424 26.92 21.40 -43.42
CA ASP A 424 28.18 22.05 -43.09
C ASP A 424 28.72 22.94 -44.23
N ALA A 425 27.89 23.22 -45.24
CA ALA A 425 28.27 24.03 -46.41
C ALA A 425 28.77 25.42 -46.00
N SER A 426 29.70 25.96 -46.78
CA SER A 426 30.27 27.29 -46.54
C SER A 426 29.22 28.40 -46.81
N PRO A 427 29.34 29.59 -46.18
CA PRO A 427 28.42 30.72 -46.43
C PRO A 427 28.31 31.13 -47.91
N SER A 428 29.41 30.94 -48.66
CA SER A 428 29.47 31.20 -50.10
C SER A 428 28.62 30.21 -50.91
N GLU A 429 28.62 28.93 -50.52
CA GLU A 429 27.84 27.87 -51.16
C GLU A 429 26.34 28.02 -50.86
N ILE A 430 25.99 28.34 -49.62
CA ILE A 430 24.60 28.62 -49.20
C ILE A 430 24.02 29.78 -50.01
N THR A 431 24.78 30.89 -50.13
CA THR A 431 24.33 32.07 -50.90
C THR A 431 24.22 31.77 -52.40
N LYS A 432 25.12 30.95 -52.95
CA LYS A 432 25.09 30.54 -54.36
C LYS A 432 23.89 29.64 -54.66
N ALA A 433 23.62 28.67 -53.79
CA ALA A 433 22.48 27.75 -53.90
C ALA A 433 21.13 28.49 -53.77
N HIS A 434 21.02 29.39 -52.78
CA HIS A 434 19.85 30.26 -52.62
C HIS A 434 19.58 31.09 -53.87
N ARG A 435 20.59 31.78 -54.41
CA ARG A 435 20.43 32.58 -55.64
C ARG A 435 20.03 31.74 -56.86
N ARG A 436 20.53 30.51 -56.96
CA ARG A 436 20.18 29.57 -58.04
C ARG A 436 18.69 29.20 -57.99
N LEU A 437 18.22 28.79 -56.82
CA LEU A 437 16.83 28.34 -56.61
C LEU A 437 15.84 29.51 -56.59
N ALA A 438 16.21 30.66 -56.00
CA ALA A 438 15.40 31.87 -56.00
C ALA A 438 15.13 32.37 -57.43
N ARG A 439 16.09 32.21 -58.36
CA ARG A 439 15.89 32.53 -59.78
C ARG A 439 14.95 31.56 -60.49
N GLN A 440 14.70 30.37 -59.96
CA GLN A 440 13.79 29.39 -60.57
C GLN A 440 12.37 29.58 -60.07
N TYR A 441 12.21 29.85 -58.77
CA TYR A 441 10.91 29.97 -58.10
C TYR A 441 10.47 31.42 -57.83
N HIS A 442 11.06 32.41 -58.50
CA HIS A 442 10.67 33.81 -58.31
C HIS A 442 9.24 34.07 -58.83
N PRO A 443 8.36 34.72 -58.05
CA PRO A 443 6.98 35.02 -58.47
C PRO A 443 6.89 35.74 -59.83
N ASP A 444 7.78 36.71 -60.08
CA ASP A 444 7.83 37.48 -61.35
C ASP A 444 8.14 36.65 -62.60
N LYS A 445 8.63 35.42 -62.47
CA LYS A 445 8.84 34.52 -63.61
C LYS A 445 7.61 33.71 -63.97
N MET A 446 6.59 33.71 -63.11
CA MET A 446 5.30 33.11 -63.42
C MET A 446 4.57 34.07 -64.36
N GLY A 447 4.42 33.67 -65.62
CA GLY A 447 3.77 34.52 -66.63
C GLY A 447 2.34 34.92 -66.24
N PRO A 448 1.73 35.91 -66.92
CA PRO A 448 0.38 36.42 -66.63
C PRO A 448 -0.75 35.39 -66.83
N SER A 449 -0.43 34.17 -67.28
CA SER A 449 -1.35 33.03 -67.42
C SER A 449 -1.20 31.96 -66.34
N ALA A 450 -0.37 32.17 -65.31
CA ALA A 450 -0.21 31.22 -64.20
C ALA A 450 -1.44 31.22 -63.29
N SER A 451 -1.87 30.05 -62.83
CA SER A 451 -3.02 29.95 -61.92
C SER A 451 -2.69 30.57 -60.56
N ALA A 452 -3.71 31.02 -59.82
CA ALA A 452 -3.54 31.57 -58.47
C ALA A 452 -2.83 30.57 -57.52
N GLU A 453 -3.03 29.27 -57.75
CA GLU A 453 -2.38 28.19 -57.01
C GLU A 453 -0.88 28.11 -57.33
N GLN A 454 -0.49 28.25 -58.59
CA GLN A 454 0.92 28.26 -59.02
C GLN A 454 1.69 29.49 -58.51
N GLN A 455 1.02 30.66 -58.45
CA GLN A 455 1.60 31.86 -57.85
C GLN A 455 1.81 31.68 -56.33
N ALA A 456 0.81 31.13 -55.63
CA ALA A 456 0.92 30.83 -54.20
C ALA A 456 2.01 29.78 -53.90
N GLU A 457 2.20 28.79 -54.76
CA GLU A 457 3.30 27.81 -54.64
C GLU A 457 4.67 28.45 -54.83
N ALA A 458 4.84 29.33 -55.81
CA ALA A 458 6.10 30.06 -56.03
C ALA A 458 6.45 30.96 -54.84
N GLU A 459 5.47 31.70 -54.30
CA GLU A 459 5.65 32.52 -53.11
C GLU A 459 6.03 31.69 -51.88
N ARG A 460 5.34 30.56 -51.64
CA ARG A 460 5.66 29.64 -50.53
C ARG A 460 7.05 29.04 -50.67
N MET A 461 7.44 28.65 -51.88
CA MET A 461 8.78 28.12 -52.15
C MET A 461 9.84 29.19 -51.91
N MET A 462 9.59 30.45 -52.32
CA MET A 462 10.52 31.55 -52.06
C MET A 462 10.64 31.87 -50.57
N GLN A 463 9.55 31.85 -49.81
CA GLN A 463 9.60 31.99 -48.35
C GLN A 463 10.45 30.88 -47.70
N ARG A 464 10.26 29.62 -48.14
CA ARG A 464 11.07 28.47 -47.68
C ARG A 464 12.56 28.62 -48.01
N LEU A 465 12.90 29.10 -49.20
CA LEU A 465 14.29 29.34 -49.58
C LEU A 465 14.94 30.42 -48.72
N ASN A 466 14.22 31.50 -48.40
CA ASN A 466 14.71 32.57 -47.53
C ASN A 466 14.94 32.07 -46.10
N TRP A 467 13.96 31.35 -45.54
CA TRP A 467 14.08 30.73 -44.23
C TRP A 467 15.28 29.76 -44.15
N ALA A 468 15.44 28.89 -45.15
CA ALA A 468 16.54 27.93 -45.19
C ALA A 468 17.92 28.62 -45.23
N LYS A 469 18.03 29.73 -45.97
CA LYS A 469 19.24 30.55 -45.98
C LYS A 469 19.52 31.15 -44.61
N GLU A 470 18.51 31.73 -43.96
CA GLU A 470 18.65 32.34 -42.63
C GLU A 470 19.15 31.33 -41.58
N VAL A 471 18.49 30.17 -41.50
CA VAL A 471 18.82 29.10 -40.55
C VAL A 471 20.24 28.56 -40.73
N LEU A 472 20.70 28.38 -41.98
CA LEU A 472 22.07 27.92 -42.27
C LEU A 472 23.13 29.02 -42.14
N SER A 473 22.75 30.28 -42.37
CA SER A 473 23.66 31.43 -42.27
C SER A 473 23.87 31.95 -40.85
N ALA A 474 23.00 31.58 -39.90
CA ALA A 474 23.11 31.90 -38.47
C ALA A 474 24.27 31.18 -37.75
N LYS A 475 25.35 30.87 -38.47
CA LYS A 475 26.58 30.25 -37.97
C LYS A 475 27.57 31.36 -37.59
N GLU A 476 27.30 31.99 -36.45
CA GLU A 476 28.27 32.69 -35.60
C GLU A 476 28.00 32.35 -34.14
#